data_AF-A0AAD5DYX1-F1
#
_entry.id   AF-A0AAD5DYX1-F1
#
_cell.length_a   1.000
_cell.length_b   1.000
_cell.length_c   1.000
_cell.angle_alpha   90.00
_cell.angle_beta   90.00
_cell.angle_gamma   90.00
#
_symmetry.space_group_name_H-M   'P 1'
#
loop_
_entity.id
_entity.type
_entity.pdbx_description
1 polymer ?
#
loop_
_entity_poly.entity_id
_entity_poly.type
_entity_poly.pdbx_seq_one_letter_code
_entity_poly.pdbx_strand_id
1 'polypeptide(L)'
;MLLAAWSGPDGMLLRRSESQAAHSRHSGGRPDLSAPSWQACERPQLDVPKLEEWGCRVFHQACFDQGGMILHSGEKTPDHPNFTPDPLFKAASYPSYLLPGYEEPLGTPHFVPPSWDIPMRGPSPLDPADMWQPKEFTNCTAPLIWFLSYFNVFGELFLNAGAALDAMQAAGALDRNVTLAPVTFGLDVPAWYQPLLEPYTRHKVTSLSALSSREHLLSGQPRCFERAVLCNLVGIYASGGTESRHWWSELRPKTAGRRAVEYYRAAYPDTFRPHEQQAEREAGQVFRVAFMARSKLRAIVNVKDVLEECKKWVPPADTPFKRTDCVLLPDGTPDNFADILAQLQNAHIFVGTHGSHNSYQFFMPPGTALVEILAWNFHGEHCTFADQYYKDWYELDRSVDTAYFRLVADKQHTLMGPYEKAGKGSSVVYGRDQDVALDFSTLAKALTKVARGELECTPQNFEEQRLFFMVDKDICPAATEFLKQQEEERQQRAAPRQQAEQAQPQRAEEPQEPEQQLQPAEQAQQGGEQPQQPA
;
A
#
# COMPACT_ATOMS: atom_id res chain seq x y z
N MET A 1 6.67 12.72 -57.23
CA MET A 1 6.65 12.82 -55.75
C MET A 1 5.61 11.83 -55.25
N LEU A 2 6.07 10.65 -54.85
CA LEU A 2 5.22 9.53 -54.45
C LEU A 2 4.79 9.69 -52.99
N LEU A 3 3.48 9.72 -52.78
CA LEU A 3 2.82 9.39 -51.53
C LEU A 3 2.68 7.86 -51.47
N ALA A 4 3.46 7.22 -50.60
CA ALA A 4 3.29 5.82 -50.28
C ALA A 4 2.43 5.70 -49.02
N ALA A 5 1.24 5.12 -49.20
CA ALA A 5 0.38 4.63 -48.15
C ALA A 5 1.10 3.53 -47.35
N TRP A 6 1.04 3.63 -46.02
CA TRP A 6 1.34 2.52 -45.12
C TRP A 6 0.04 2.11 -44.43
N SER A 7 -0.48 0.97 -44.87
CA SER A 7 -1.54 0.20 -44.24
C SER A 7 -0.91 -1.02 -43.57
N GLY A 8 -1.07 -1.17 -42.27
CA GLY A 8 -0.63 -2.33 -41.48
C GLY A 8 -0.92 -2.13 -39.98
N PRO A 9 -1.17 -3.21 -39.22
CA PRO A 9 -2.47 -3.39 -38.56
C PRO A 9 -2.41 -3.34 -37.01
N ASP A 10 -3.58 -3.45 -36.39
CA ASP A 10 -3.85 -3.59 -34.94
C ASP A 10 -3.97 -2.29 -34.13
N GLY A 11 -4.82 -1.39 -34.64
CA GLY A 11 -5.58 -0.49 -33.78
C GLY A 11 -6.58 -1.30 -32.95
N MET A 12 -6.22 -1.57 -31.70
CA MET A 12 -7.09 -2.14 -30.66
C MET A 12 -8.18 -1.12 -30.29
N LEU A 13 -9.13 -0.91 -31.21
CA LEU A 13 -10.44 -0.41 -30.86
C LEU A 13 -11.07 -1.48 -29.96
N LEU A 14 -11.34 -1.13 -28.71
CA LEU A 14 -12.22 -1.86 -27.81
C LEU A 14 -13.61 -1.92 -28.46
N ARG A 15 -13.80 -2.83 -29.42
CA ARG A 15 -15.12 -3.35 -29.76
C ARG A 15 -15.59 -4.08 -28.52
N ARG A 16 -16.62 -3.54 -27.86
CA ARG A 16 -17.51 -4.33 -27.02
C ARG A 16 -17.97 -5.51 -27.87
N SER A 17 -17.41 -6.69 -27.61
CA SER A 17 -17.93 -7.92 -28.17
C SER A 17 -19.26 -8.21 -27.46
N GLU A 18 -20.36 -7.92 -28.14
CA GLU A 18 -21.63 -8.60 -27.91
C GLU A 18 -21.47 -10.06 -28.33
N SER A 19 -20.79 -10.88 -27.51
CA SER A 19 -20.87 -12.33 -27.66
C SER A 19 -20.68 -13.03 -26.33
N GLN A 20 -21.73 -13.77 -25.97
CA GLN A 20 -21.81 -14.83 -24.95
C GLN A 20 -22.06 -14.41 -23.51
N ALA A 21 -23.23 -13.80 -23.32
CA ALA A 21 -24.07 -14.03 -22.15
C ALA A 21 -24.54 -15.49 -22.10
N ALA A 22 -23.66 -16.41 -21.70
CA ALA A 22 -24.02 -17.75 -21.28
C ALA A 22 -22.85 -18.36 -20.50
N HIS A 23 -22.71 -17.99 -19.22
CA HIS A 23 -22.13 -18.77 -18.09
C HIS A 23 -21.76 -17.87 -16.89
N SER A 24 -22.67 -16.96 -16.50
CA SER A 24 -22.63 -16.36 -15.16
C SER A 24 -23.99 -16.59 -14.50
N ARG A 25 -24.14 -17.76 -13.86
CA ARG A 25 -25.25 -18.11 -12.97
C ARG A 25 -24.75 -18.26 -11.52
N HIS A 26 -23.82 -17.40 -11.13
CA HIS A 26 -23.55 -17.15 -9.71
C HIS A 26 -23.93 -15.70 -9.41
N SER A 27 -25.21 -15.40 -9.58
CA SER A 27 -25.86 -14.30 -8.88
C SER A 27 -26.02 -14.71 -7.41
N GLY A 28 -24.91 -14.92 -6.70
CA GLY A 28 -24.91 -14.70 -5.26
C GLY A 28 -25.24 -13.23 -5.12
N GLY A 29 -26.46 -12.92 -4.70
CA GLY A 29 -26.94 -11.55 -4.64
C GLY A 29 -25.96 -10.75 -3.80
N ARG A 30 -25.17 -9.86 -4.44
CA ARG A 30 -24.53 -8.77 -3.70
C ARG A 30 -25.66 -8.10 -2.91
N PRO A 31 -25.48 -7.86 -1.60
CA PRO A 31 -26.47 -7.13 -0.83
C PRO A 31 -26.84 -5.88 -1.61
N ASP A 32 -28.14 -5.67 -1.83
CA ASP A 32 -28.66 -4.55 -2.60
C ASP A 32 -28.26 -3.25 -1.88
N LEU A 33 -27.14 -2.67 -2.30
CA LEU A 33 -26.63 -1.38 -1.85
C LEU A 33 -27.46 -0.24 -2.48
N SER A 34 -28.79 -0.39 -2.49
CA SER A 34 -29.70 0.72 -2.73
C SER A 34 -29.37 1.79 -1.69
N ALA A 35 -28.98 2.98 -2.17
CA ALA A 35 -28.46 4.04 -1.32
C ALA A 35 -29.51 4.34 -0.22
N PRO A 36 -29.21 4.11 1.07
CA PRO A 36 -30.16 4.38 2.13
C PRO A 36 -30.56 5.85 2.06
N SER A 37 -31.86 6.13 2.27
CA SER A 37 -32.33 7.51 2.33
C SER A 37 -31.52 8.26 3.39
N TRP A 38 -30.94 9.40 3.01
CA TRP A 38 -30.06 10.23 3.86
C TRP A 38 -30.70 10.75 5.16
N GLN A 39 -31.97 10.43 5.44
CA GLN A 39 -32.70 10.85 6.64
C GLN A 39 -32.48 9.95 7.87
N ALA A 40 -31.92 8.74 7.71
CA ALA A 40 -31.70 7.78 8.79
C ALA A 40 -30.34 7.08 8.67
N CYS A 41 -29.27 7.88 8.70
CA CYS A 41 -27.90 7.41 8.56
C CYS A 41 -27.14 7.43 9.91
N GLU A 42 -26.17 6.53 10.04
CA GLU A 42 -25.23 6.54 11.16
C GLU A 42 -24.17 7.62 10.93
N ARG A 43 -24.02 8.53 11.91
CA ARG A 43 -23.02 9.60 11.86
C ARG A 43 -21.60 9.00 12.02
N PRO A 44 -20.61 9.42 11.23
CA PRO A 44 -19.25 8.91 11.39
C PRO A 44 -18.64 9.32 12.73
N GLN A 45 -17.99 8.37 13.38
CA GLN A 45 -17.20 8.63 14.58
C GLN A 45 -15.78 9.04 14.17
N LEU A 46 -15.38 10.26 14.55
CA LEU A 46 -14.07 10.84 14.24
C LEU A 46 -13.46 11.38 15.54
N ASP A 47 -12.27 10.92 15.88
CA ASP A 47 -11.46 11.41 17.00
C ASP A 47 -10.42 12.39 16.44
N VAL A 48 -10.73 13.70 16.53
CA VAL A 48 -9.95 14.76 15.87
C VAL A 48 -8.49 14.78 16.35
N PRO A 49 -8.18 14.76 17.67
CA PRO A 49 -6.79 14.69 18.13
C PRO A 49 -6.01 13.52 17.54
N LYS A 50 -6.59 12.32 17.49
CA LYS A 50 -5.91 11.16 16.88
C LYS A 50 -5.71 11.36 15.39
N LEU A 51 -6.71 11.85 14.66
CA LEU A 51 -6.56 12.13 13.23
C LEU A 51 -5.40 13.10 12.95
N GLU A 52 -5.16 14.08 13.82
CA GLU A 52 -4.03 14.99 13.70
C GLU A 52 -2.67 14.31 13.90
N GLU A 53 -2.57 13.32 14.79
CA GLU A 53 -1.38 12.47 14.96
C GLU A 53 -1.05 11.69 13.67
N TRP A 54 -2.08 11.32 12.89
CA TRP A 54 -1.94 10.68 11.58
C TRP A 54 -1.69 11.66 10.42
N GLY A 55 -1.49 12.95 10.72
CA GLY A 55 -1.29 13.98 9.69
C GLY A 55 -2.56 14.25 8.89
N CYS A 56 -3.73 14.21 9.55
CA CYS A 56 -5.00 14.64 9.00
C CYS A 56 -5.49 15.95 9.64
N ARG A 57 -6.41 16.62 8.94
CA ARG A 57 -7.16 17.78 9.43
C ARG A 57 -8.64 17.58 9.20
N VAL A 58 -9.44 17.98 10.18
CA VAL A 58 -10.90 17.95 10.10
C VAL A 58 -11.42 19.36 9.87
N PHE A 59 -12.21 19.51 8.81
CA PHE A 59 -12.89 20.75 8.44
C PHE A 59 -14.37 20.63 8.76
N HIS A 60 -14.96 21.73 9.21
CA HIS A 60 -16.39 21.81 9.54
C HIS A 60 -17.14 22.59 8.46
N GLN A 61 -18.32 22.10 8.09
CA GLN A 61 -19.20 22.70 7.10
C GLN A 61 -18.47 22.95 5.77
N ALA A 62 -18.06 21.86 5.12
CA ALA A 62 -17.29 21.87 3.90
C ALA A 62 -18.15 21.40 2.72
N CYS A 63 -18.08 22.11 1.61
CA CYS A 63 -18.71 21.72 0.35
C CYS A 63 -17.65 21.45 -0.72
N PHE A 64 -17.90 20.52 -1.65
CA PHE A 64 -16.99 20.18 -2.74
C PHE A 64 -17.57 20.54 -4.12
N ASP A 65 -16.87 21.38 -4.87
CA ASP A 65 -17.27 21.80 -6.23
C ASP A 65 -16.07 21.75 -7.17
N GLN A 66 -16.17 20.97 -8.25
CA GLN A 66 -15.19 20.95 -9.34
C GLN A 66 -13.73 20.74 -8.87
N GLY A 67 -13.53 19.81 -7.93
CA GLY A 67 -12.22 19.49 -7.35
C GLY A 67 -11.72 20.45 -6.28
N GLY A 68 -12.44 21.53 -5.99
CA GLY A 68 -12.17 22.46 -4.89
C GLY A 68 -13.00 22.19 -3.64
N MET A 69 -12.59 22.78 -2.53
CA MET A 69 -13.32 22.78 -1.26
C MET A 69 -13.76 24.20 -0.90
N ILE A 70 -15.03 24.34 -0.57
CA ILE A 70 -15.66 25.59 -0.11
C ILE A 70 -15.93 25.43 1.39
N LEU A 71 -15.32 26.29 2.19
CA LEU A 71 -15.43 26.26 3.65
C LEU A 71 -16.40 27.33 4.12
N HIS A 72 -17.48 26.92 4.79
CA HIS A 72 -18.48 27.84 5.34
C HIS A 72 -18.19 28.28 6.77
N SER A 73 -17.24 27.61 7.44
CA SER A 73 -16.88 27.91 8.83
C SER A 73 -15.40 27.64 9.11
N GLY A 74 -14.88 28.30 10.15
CA GLY A 74 -13.56 28.02 10.74
C GLY A 74 -12.43 28.94 10.31
N GLU A 75 -11.28 28.77 10.98
CA GLU A 75 -10.09 29.64 10.81
C GLU A 75 -9.40 29.50 9.45
N LYS A 76 -9.78 28.48 8.67
CA LYS A 76 -9.21 28.17 7.35
C LYS A 76 -10.04 28.72 6.19
N THR A 77 -11.09 29.53 6.45
CA THR A 77 -11.74 30.30 5.39
C THR A 77 -10.84 31.50 5.02
N PRO A 78 -10.61 31.82 3.73
CA PRO A 78 -9.76 32.95 3.34
C PRO A 78 -10.19 34.30 3.94
N ASP A 79 -11.46 34.45 4.27
CA ASP A 79 -12.02 35.66 4.86
C ASP A 79 -11.88 35.71 6.39
N HIS A 80 -11.35 34.65 7.02
CA HIS A 80 -11.07 34.63 8.46
C HIS A 80 -9.78 35.41 8.76
N PRO A 81 -9.76 36.27 9.79
CA PRO A 81 -8.58 37.07 10.13
C PRO A 81 -7.34 36.22 10.51
N ASN A 82 -7.56 34.98 10.96
CA ASN A 82 -6.51 34.02 11.30
C ASN A 82 -6.22 33.02 10.17
N PHE A 83 -6.64 33.29 8.93
CA PHE A 83 -6.35 32.39 7.82
C PHE A 83 -4.85 32.16 7.68
N THR A 84 -4.46 30.91 7.88
CA THR A 84 -3.10 30.44 7.67
C THR A 84 -3.15 29.29 6.66
N PRO A 85 -2.44 29.39 5.52
CA PRO A 85 -2.22 28.23 4.66
C PRO A 85 -1.61 27.10 5.51
N ASP A 86 -2.32 25.99 5.65
CA ASP A 86 -1.84 24.87 6.47
C ASP A 86 -0.64 24.19 5.78
N PRO A 87 0.49 23.96 6.47
CA PRO A 87 1.61 23.22 5.88
C PRO A 87 1.24 21.78 5.46
N LEU A 88 0.12 21.19 5.92
CA LEU A 88 -0.40 19.95 5.34
C LEU A 88 -0.57 20.01 3.81
N PHE A 89 -0.78 21.20 3.25
CA PHE A 89 -0.89 21.44 1.80
C PHE A 89 0.47 21.43 1.09
N LYS A 90 1.55 21.69 1.84
CA LYS A 90 2.93 21.62 1.34
C LYS A 90 3.48 20.20 1.53
N ALA A 91 2.84 19.19 0.94
CA ALA A 91 3.43 17.86 0.90
C ALA A 91 4.81 17.96 0.21
N ALA A 92 5.88 17.71 0.96
CA ALA A 92 7.27 17.79 0.49
C ALA A 92 7.67 16.65 -0.46
N SER A 93 6.77 15.70 -0.68
CA SER A 93 7.00 14.49 -1.48
C SER A 93 6.04 14.49 -2.64
N TYR A 94 6.55 14.17 -3.83
CA TYR A 94 5.85 14.30 -5.11
C TYR A 94 5.00 13.06 -5.40
N PRO A 95 3.65 13.12 -5.38
CA PRO A 95 2.88 12.05 -5.97
C PRO A 95 3.19 11.91 -7.46
N SER A 96 3.77 10.77 -7.80
CA SER A 96 4.02 10.38 -9.17
C SER A 96 2.75 9.78 -9.76
N TYR A 97 2.07 10.53 -10.64
CA TYR A 97 0.95 10.00 -11.42
C TYR A 97 1.46 9.36 -12.70
N LEU A 98 0.99 8.14 -12.94
CA LEU A 98 1.10 7.48 -14.23
C LEU A 98 -0.27 7.59 -14.91
N LEU A 99 -0.44 8.62 -15.73
CA LEU A 99 -1.71 8.89 -16.38
C LEU A 99 -2.12 7.71 -17.27
N PRO A 100 -3.40 7.27 -17.27
CA PRO A 100 -3.85 6.16 -18.10
C PRO A 100 -3.57 6.45 -19.58
N GLY A 101 -2.99 5.48 -20.29
CA GLY A 101 -2.57 5.65 -21.69
C GLY A 101 -1.18 6.27 -21.86
N TYR A 102 -0.57 6.80 -20.80
CA TYR A 102 0.86 7.05 -20.77
C TYR A 102 1.54 5.76 -20.30
N GLU A 103 2.57 5.34 -21.04
CA GLU A 103 3.36 4.18 -20.66
C GLU A 103 3.97 4.46 -19.28
N GLU A 104 4.19 3.40 -18.50
CA GLU A 104 4.99 3.45 -17.27
C GLU A 104 6.46 3.13 -17.62
N PRO A 105 7.28 4.10 -18.02
CA PRO A 105 8.69 4.06 -17.74
C PRO A 105 8.93 4.90 -16.50
N LEU A 106 9.67 4.33 -15.56
CA LEU A 106 10.66 5.09 -14.80
C LEU A 106 11.52 5.86 -15.82
N GLY A 107 11.07 7.06 -16.21
CA GLY A 107 11.55 7.79 -17.40
C GLY A 107 10.51 8.64 -18.16
N THR A 108 9.19 8.43 -17.98
CA THR A 108 8.20 9.43 -18.43
C THR A 108 8.20 10.54 -17.39
N PRO A 109 8.12 11.83 -17.78
CA PRO A 109 7.90 12.90 -16.82
C PRO A 109 6.69 12.55 -15.97
N HIS A 110 6.92 12.28 -14.68
CA HIS A 110 5.82 12.19 -13.74
C HIS A 110 5.08 13.51 -13.82
N PHE A 111 3.77 13.47 -14.04
CA PHE A 111 2.99 14.69 -13.87
C PHE A 111 3.02 15.02 -12.39
N VAL A 112 3.87 15.97 -12.05
CA VAL A 112 3.94 16.61 -10.75
C VAL A 112 3.17 17.91 -10.89
N PRO A 113 1.92 17.99 -10.41
CA PRO A 113 1.20 19.26 -10.37
C PRO A 113 2.05 20.31 -9.64
N PRO A 114 2.08 21.57 -10.11
CA PRO A 114 2.89 22.64 -9.51
C PRO A 114 2.56 22.94 -8.04
N SER A 115 1.36 22.54 -7.57
CA SER A 115 0.89 22.69 -6.20
C SER A 115 0.02 21.49 -5.80
N TRP A 116 0.25 20.94 -4.61
CA TRP A 116 -0.49 19.84 -3.98
C TRP A 116 -1.70 20.31 -3.17
N ASP A 117 -2.31 21.40 -3.62
CA ASP A 117 -3.34 22.10 -2.86
C ASP A 117 -4.69 21.77 -3.50
N ILE A 118 -5.59 21.20 -2.71
CA ILE A 118 -7.01 21.25 -3.04
C ILE A 118 -7.38 22.73 -2.93
N PRO A 119 -7.85 23.39 -4.00
CA PRO A 119 -8.20 24.81 -3.92
C PRO A 119 -9.24 25.02 -2.83
N MET A 120 -8.91 25.81 -1.81
CA MET A 120 -9.81 26.12 -0.71
C MET A 120 -10.24 27.57 -0.77
N ARG A 121 -11.53 27.82 -0.60
CA ARG A 121 -12.04 29.18 -0.49
C ARG A 121 -13.32 29.28 0.33
N GLY A 122 -13.73 30.51 0.62
CA GLY A 122 -15.05 30.79 1.18
C GLY A 122 -16.16 30.70 0.12
N PRO A 123 -17.42 30.58 0.55
CA PRO A 123 -18.56 30.62 -0.34
C PRO A 123 -18.73 32.00 -0.97
N SER A 124 -19.18 32.03 -2.23
CA SER A 124 -19.40 33.24 -3.01
C SER A 124 -20.81 33.23 -3.63
N PRO A 125 -21.46 34.38 -3.84
CA PRO A 125 -22.70 34.46 -4.61
C PRO A 125 -22.61 33.94 -6.06
N LEU A 126 -21.40 33.69 -6.57
CA LEU A 126 -21.17 33.06 -7.88
C LEU A 126 -21.26 31.52 -7.83
N ASP A 127 -21.29 30.93 -6.64
CA ASP A 127 -21.44 29.49 -6.48
C ASP A 127 -22.88 29.03 -6.74
N PRO A 128 -23.08 27.75 -7.11
CA PRO A 128 -24.42 27.16 -7.14
C PRO A 128 -25.16 27.40 -5.82
N ALA A 129 -26.47 27.64 -5.87
CA ALA A 129 -27.23 28.03 -4.68
C ALA A 129 -27.15 27.01 -3.54
N ASP A 130 -27.07 25.71 -3.86
CA ASP A 130 -26.89 24.62 -2.89
C ASP A 130 -25.51 24.60 -2.24
N MET A 131 -24.53 25.30 -2.80
CA MET A 131 -23.17 25.44 -2.28
C MET A 131 -22.94 26.80 -1.63
N TRP A 132 -23.53 27.88 -2.15
CA TRP A 132 -23.44 29.19 -1.52
C TRP A 132 -24.22 29.24 -0.21
N GLN A 133 -25.43 28.68 -0.22
CA GLN A 133 -26.36 28.66 0.91
C GLN A 133 -26.93 27.24 1.06
N PRO A 134 -26.09 26.26 1.44
CA PRO A 134 -26.55 24.90 1.65
C PRO A 134 -27.68 24.88 2.68
N LYS A 135 -28.81 24.26 2.31
CA LYS A 135 -29.93 24.08 3.22
C LYS A 135 -29.56 23.18 4.39
N GLU A 136 -28.69 22.21 4.13
CA GLU A 136 -28.20 21.24 5.08
C GLU A 136 -26.76 20.83 4.74
N PHE A 137 -26.01 20.47 5.78
CA PHE A 137 -24.74 19.78 5.65
C PHE A 137 -24.96 18.34 6.07
N THR A 138 -24.74 17.37 5.17
CA THR A 138 -24.98 15.97 5.53
C THR A 138 -24.00 15.53 6.62
N ASN A 139 -24.51 14.78 7.58
CA ASN A 139 -23.71 14.15 8.63
C ASN A 139 -23.71 12.62 8.50
N CYS A 140 -24.25 12.08 7.40
CA CYS A 140 -24.30 10.65 7.12
C CYS A 140 -22.96 10.03 6.75
N THR A 141 -22.01 10.89 6.39
CA THR A 141 -20.65 10.51 6.08
C THR A 141 -19.75 11.72 6.26
N ALA A 142 -18.45 11.48 6.35
CA ALA A 142 -17.42 12.49 6.24
C ALA A 142 -16.48 12.05 5.12
N PRO A 143 -16.29 12.85 4.06
CA PRO A 143 -15.33 12.51 3.03
C PRO A 143 -13.92 12.59 3.62
N LEU A 144 -13.17 11.50 3.53
CA LEU A 144 -11.75 11.45 3.78
C LEU A 144 -11.04 11.55 2.45
N ILE A 145 -10.32 12.66 2.26
CA ILE A 145 -9.63 13.01 1.03
C ILE A 145 -8.14 12.89 1.28
N TRP A 146 -7.40 12.37 0.31
CA TRP A 146 -5.95 12.29 0.38
C TRP A 146 -5.36 12.17 -1.03
N PHE A 147 -4.10 12.56 -1.16
CA PHE A 147 -3.32 12.37 -2.39
C PHE A 147 -2.70 10.98 -2.42
N LEU A 148 -2.66 10.39 -3.61
CA LEU A 148 -2.08 9.06 -3.83
C LEU A 148 -0.86 9.16 -4.73
N SER A 149 0.27 8.68 -4.22
CA SER A 149 1.41 8.32 -5.05
C SER A 149 1.09 7.03 -5.81
N TYR A 150 1.47 6.96 -7.09
CA TYR A 150 1.29 5.77 -7.92
C TYR A 150 -0.16 5.27 -7.95
N PHE A 151 -1.11 6.18 -8.19
CA PHE A 151 -2.55 5.90 -8.11
C PHE A 151 -3.02 4.69 -8.96
N ASN A 152 -2.31 4.34 -10.02
CA ASN A 152 -2.65 3.20 -10.88
C ASN A 152 -1.97 1.88 -10.46
N VAL A 153 -1.24 1.86 -9.34
CA VAL A 153 -0.49 0.70 -8.86
C VAL A 153 -1.20 0.05 -7.68
N PHE A 154 -1.78 -1.13 -7.93
CA PHE A 154 -2.57 -1.91 -6.96
C PHE A 154 -1.94 -2.04 -5.56
N GLY A 155 -0.67 -2.45 -5.50
CA GLY A 155 0.03 -2.73 -4.24
C GLY A 155 0.34 -1.46 -3.45
N GLU A 156 0.63 -0.38 -4.17
CA GLU A 156 0.86 0.94 -3.57
C GLU A 156 -0.39 1.49 -2.92
N LEU A 157 -1.58 1.28 -3.49
CA LEU A 157 -2.80 1.71 -2.84
C LEU A 157 -2.99 0.99 -1.49
N PHE A 158 -2.77 -0.32 -1.45
CA PHE A 158 -2.96 -1.07 -0.21
C PHE A 158 -1.95 -0.65 0.86
N LEU A 159 -0.68 -0.51 0.50
CA LEU A 159 0.38 -0.09 1.42
C LEU A 159 0.21 1.36 1.90
N ASN A 160 -0.13 2.27 0.99
CA ASN A 160 -0.18 3.70 1.30
C ASN A 160 -1.53 4.17 1.86
N ALA A 161 -2.62 3.47 1.56
CA ALA A 161 -3.94 3.81 2.06
C ALA A 161 -4.55 2.71 2.93
N GLY A 162 -4.62 1.47 2.43
CA GLY A 162 -5.27 0.37 3.15
C GLY A 162 -4.70 0.11 4.55
N ALA A 163 -3.37 -0.05 4.66
CA ALA A 163 -2.70 -0.28 5.93
C ALA A 163 -2.80 0.92 6.90
N ALA A 164 -2.77 2.15 6.38
CA ALA A 164 -2.94 3.36 7.18
C ALA A 164 -4.38 3.48 7.72
N LEU A 165 -5.38 3.26 6.87
CA LEU A 165 -6.79 3.28 7.25
C LEU A 165 -7.10 2.20 8.30
N ASP A 166 -6.54 1.00 8.15
CA ASP A 166 -6.65 -0.06 9.17
C ASP A 166 -6.07 0.39 10.52
N ALA A 167 -4.89 0.99 10.51
CA ALA A 167 -4.23 1.46 11.73
C ALA A 167 -5.02 2.61 12.40
N MET A 168 -5.53 3.55 11.61
CA MET A 168 -6.41 4.63 12.08
C MET A 168 -7.69 4.08 12.71
N GLN A 169 -8.32 3.06 12.10
CA GLN A 169 -9.51 2.40 12.65
C GLN A 169 -9.20 1.65 13.93
N ALA A 170 -8.09 0.92 13.98
CA ALA A 170 -7.65 0.20 15.17
C ALA A 170 -7.34 1.16 16.35
N ALA A 171 -6.84 2.36 16.06
CA ALA A 171 -6.63 3.42 17.05
C ALA A 171 -7.92 4.14 17.46
N GLY A 172 -9.05 3.87 16.79
CA GLY A 172 -10.31 4.58 16.97
C GLY A 172 -10.26 6.03 16.50
N ALA A 173 -9.38 6.37 15.56
CA ALA A 173 -9.30 7.70 14.95
C ALA A 173 -10.51 7.98 14.05
N LEU A 174 -11.00 6.94 13.36
CA LEU A 174 -12.18 6.98 12.52
C LEU A 174 -12.90 5.62 12.50
N ASP A 175 -14.18 5.62 12.13
CA ASP A 175 -14.95 4.40 11.85
C ASP A 175 -15.12 4.15 10.34
N ARG A 176 -15.88 3.11 9.97
CA ARG A 176 -16.16 2.77 8.57
C ARG A 176 -17.25 3.64 7.92
N ASN A 177 -17.86 4.60 8.63
CA ASN A 177 -18.92 5.46 8.08
C ASN A 177 -18.36 6.69 7.33
N VAL A 178 -17.06 6.69 6.99
CA VAL A 178 -16.40 7.72 6.17
C VAL A 178 -16.47 7.38 4.68
N THR A 179 -16.61 8.38 3.82
CA THR A 179 -16.53 8.20 2.36
C THR A 179 -15.08 8.38 1.94
N LEU A 180 -14.48 7.37 1.34
CA LEU A 180 -13.10 7.46 0.86
C LEU A 180 -13.07 8.14 -0.51
N ALA A 181 -12.40 9.30 -0.56
CA ALA A 181 -12.38 10.20 -1.70
C ALA A 181 -10.95 10.54 -2.18
N PRO A 182 -10.18 9.59 -2.75
CA PRO A 182 -8.83 9.86 -3.24
C PRO A 182 -8.82 10.95 -4.32
N VAL A 183 -7.74 11.75 -4.33
CA VAL A 183 -7.51 12.76 -5.35
C VAL A 183 -6.91 12.13 -6.62
N THR A 184 -7.69 12.15 -7.70
CA THR A 184 -7.35 11.52 -8.99
C THR A 184 -7.22 12.52 -10.15
N PHE A 185 -7.26 13.83 -9.87
CA PHE A 185 -7.12 14.90 -10.88
C PHE A 185 -8.06 14.77 -12.09
N GLY A 186 -9.33 14.44 -11.84
CA GLY A 186 -10.34 14.30 -12.90
C GLY A 186 -10.45 12.90 -13.48
N LEU A 187 -9.58 11.97 -13.10
CA LEU A 187 -9.67 10.58 -13.53
C LEU A 187 -10.67 9.80 -12.68
N ASP A 188 -11.26 8.78 -13.27
CA ASP A 188 -12.01 7.77 -12.51
C ASP A 188 -11.08 6.97 -11.62
N VAL A 189 -11.58 6.54 -10.46
CA VAL A 189 -10.86 5.55 -9.65
C VAL A 189 -10.79 4.23 -10.41
N PRO A 190 -9.60 3.62 -10.55
CA PRO A 190 -9.49 2.27 -11.09
C PRO A 190 -10.41 1.30 -10.35
N ALA A 191 -11.05 0.38 -11.07
CA ALA A 191 -12.09 -0.49 -10.50
C ALA A 191 -11.61 -1.37 -9.32
N TRP A 192 -10.29 -1.62 -9.21
CA TRP A 192 -9.70 -2.39 -8.11
C TRP A 192 -9.55 -1.58 -6.80
N TYR A 193 -9.81 -0.27 -6.81
CA TYR A 193 -9.86 0.55 -5.58
C TYR A 193 -10.95 0.08 -4.64
N GLN A 194 -12.12 -0.22 -5.19
CA GLN A 194 -13.27 -0.64 -4.40
C GLN A 194 -12.92 -1.90 -3.57
N PRO A 195 -12.51 -3.03 -4.17
CA PRO A 195 -12.19 -4.21 -3.36
C PRO A 195 -10.99 -4.04 -2.42
N LEU A 196 -10.07 -3.11 -2.67
CA LEU A 196 -8.96 -2.86 -1.74
C LEU A 196 -9.35 -2.03 -0.52
N LEU A 197 -10.34 -1.13 -0.66
CA LEU A 197 -10.67 -0.15 0.37
C LEU A 197 -12.04 -0.38 1.02
N GLU A 198 -12.88 -1.24 0.45
CA GLU A 198 -14.17 -1.65 1.01
C GLU A 198 -14.09 -2.20 2.45
N PRO A 199 -13.02 -2.89 2.89
CA PRO A 199 -12.88 -3.24 4.31
C PRO A 199 -12.89 -2.04 5.26
N TYR A 200 -12.51 -0.85 4.78
CA TYR A 200 -12.32 0.35 5.60
C TYR A 200 -13.44 1.38 5.44
N THR A 201 -14.44 1.13 4.59
CA THR A 201 -15.59 2.02 4.43
C THR A 201 -16.87 1.22 4.19
N ARG A 202 -18.03 1.78 4.54
CA ARG A 202 -19.34 1.27 4.15
C ARG A 202 -19.87 1.92 2.87
N HIS A 203 -19.21 2.98 2.41
CA HIS A 203 -19.60 3.76 1.25
C HIS A 203 -18.85 3.31 0.01
N LYS A 204 -19.40 3.61 -1.16
CA LYS A 204 -18.68 3.44 -2.42
C LYS A 204 -17.44 4.35 -2.42
N VAL A 205 -16.28 3.79 -2.76
CA VAL A 205 -15.07 4.56 -3.00
C VAL A 205 -15.28 5.40 -4.25
N THR A 206 -15.07 6.71 -4.12
CA THR A 206 -15.34 7.67 -5.19
C THR A 206 -14.13 8.59 -5.37
N SER A 207 -13.83 9.12 -6.55
CA SER A 207 -12.78 10.14 -6.63
C SER A 207 -13.25 11.46 -6.03
N LEU A 208 -12.33 12.33 -5.63
CA LEU A 208 -12.68 13.73 -5.29
C LEU A 208 -13.40 14.43 -6.46
N SER A 209 -12.98 14.16 -7.70
CA SER A 209 -13.60 14.75 -8.90
C SER A 209 -15.05 14.28 -9.09
N ALA A 210 -15.33 13.00 -8.83
CA ALA A 210 -16.69 12.50 -8.82
C ALA A 210 -17.48 13.11 -7.65
N LEU A 211 -16.98 13.05 -6.42
CA LEU A 211 -17.61 13.62 -5.22
C LEU A 211 -18.01 15.11 -5.41
N SER A 212 -17.15 15.88 -6.08
CA SER A 212 -17.31 17.31 -6.34
C SER A 212 -18.02 17.65 -7.66
N SER A 213 -18.50 16.64 -8.40
CA SER A 213 -19.15 16.81 -9.69
C SER A 213 -20.50 17.54 -9.54
N ARG A 214 -20.81 18.41 -10.51
CA ARG A 214 -22.13 19.06 -10.60
C ARG A 214 -23.20 18.15 -11.18
N GLU A 215 -22.81 17.01 -11.78
CA GLU A 215 -23.77 15.98 -12.22
C GLU A 215 -24.57 15.41 -11.05
N HIS A 216 -24.04 15.52 -9.82
CA HIS A 216 -24.71 15.09 -8.60
C HIS A 216 -26.01 15.84 -8.29
N LEU A 217 -26.18 17.04 -8.85
CA LEU A 217 -27.45 17.76 -8.79
C LEU A 217 -28.61 16.95 -9.39
N LEU A 218 -28.31 16.03 -10.32
CA LEU A 218 -29.29 15.14 -10.93
C LEU A 218 -29.51 13.85 -10.12
N SER A 219 -28.49 13.39 -9.39
CA SER A 219 -28.54 12.14 -8.62
C SER A 219 -28.94 12.33 -7.15
N GLY A 220 -28.96 13.57 -6.66
CA GLY A 220 -29.24 13.89 -5.27
C GLY A 220 -28.13 13.52 -4.30
N GLN A 221 -26.91 13.29 -4.78
CA GLN A 221 -25.77 13.07 -3.89
C GLN A 221 -25.37 14.36 -3.17
N PRO A 222 -25.11 14.31 -1.85
CA PRO A 222 -24.72 15.50 -1.09
C PRO A 222 -23.34 15.99 -1.55
N ARG A 223 -23.21 17.31 -1.64
CA ARG A 223 -21.93 17.99 -1.93
C ARG A 223 -21.40 18.78 -0.74
N CYS A 224 -22.24 19.00 0.27
CA CYS A 224 -21.96 19.73 1.49
C CYS A 224 -22.05 18.79 2.70
N PHE A 225 -20.99 18.73 3.47
CA PHE A 225 -20.77 17.79 4.56
C PHE A 225 -20.52 18.55 5.87
N GLU A 226 -21.07 18.05 6.96
CA GLU A 226 -20.90 18.65 8.28
C GLU A 226 -19.42 18.60 8.69
N ARG A 227 -18.73 17.50 8.33
CA ARG A 227 -17.31 17.32 8.52
C ARG A 227 -16.68 16.75 7.26
N ALA A 228 -15.47 17.22 6.94
CA ALA A 228 -14.60 16.63 5.93
C ALA A 228 -13.22 16.40 6.53
N VAL A 229 -12.53 15.35 6.12
CA VAL A 229 -11.19 15.01 6.58
C VAL A 229 -10.24 15.10 5.41
N LEU A 230 -9.15 15.84 5.55
CA LEU A 230 -8.05 15.81 4.59
C LEU A 230 -6.84 15.19 5.27
N CYS A 231 -6.28 14.15 4.66
CA CYS A 231 -5.16 13.42 5.20
C CYS A 231 -3.96 13.49 4.26
N ASN A 232 -2.78 13.60 4.86
CA ASN A 232 -1.52 13.38 4.18
C ASN A 232 -1.09 11.91 4.37
N LEU A 233 -1.80 10.98 3.72
CA LEU A 233 -1.47 9.54 3.75
C LEU A 233 -0.25 9.21 2.87
N VAL A 234 0.72 10.13 2.74
CA VAL A 234 1.77 9.99 1.74
C VAL A 234 2.73 8.88 2.15
N GLY A 235 2.74 7.90 1.25
CA GLY A 235 3.43 6.62 1.18
C GLY A 235 4.86 6.51 1.70
N ILE A 236 5.34 5.26 1.76
CA ILE A 236 6.71 4.81 2.07
C ILE A 236 7.83 5.69 1.48
N TYR A 237 7.52 6.37 0.38
CA TYR A 237 8.42 7.23 -0.40
C TYR A 237 8.66 8.64 0.19
N ALA A 238 7.89 9.07 1.20
CA ALA A 238 8.06 10.38 1.82
C ALA A 238 9.05 10.43 3.00
N SER A 239 9.64 9.28 3.36
CA SER A 239 10.55 9.11 4.51
C SER A 239 11.87 9.89 4.43
N GLY A 240 12.14 10.60 3.32
CA GLY A 240 13.37 11.38 3.13
C GLY A 240 13.47 12.70 3.90
N GLY A 241 12.43 13.10 4.65
CA GLY A 241 12.43 14.31 5.47
C GLY A 241 12.58 13.99 6.96
N THR A 242 13.72 14.34 7.55
CA THR A 242 14.16 14.01 8.92
C THR A 242 13.33 14.57 10.08
N GLU A 243 12.16 15.16 9.86
CA GLU A 243 11.37 15.85 10.90
C GLU A 243 9.95 15.32 11.11
N SER A 244 9.38 14.58 10.16
CA SER A 244 8.10 13.92 10.38
C SER A 244 8.33 12.60 11.11
N ARG A 245 7.75 12.46 12.32
CA ARG A 245 7.55 11.16 12.99
C ARG A 245 6.66 10.31 12.09
N HIS A 246 7.24 9.70 11.08
CA HIS A 246 6.47 8.97 10.10
C HIS A 246 6.00 7.65 10.71
N TRP A 247 4.68 7.50 10.80
CA TRP A 247 3.95 6.30 11.23
C TRP A 247 4.21 5.06 10.35
N TRP A 248 5.06 5.15 9.32
CA TRP A 248 5.49 4.01 8.49
C TRP A 248 5.97 2.83 9.32
N SER A 249 6.79 3.09 10.33
CA SER A 249 7.31 2.06 11.24
C SER A 249 6.23 1.45 12.15
N GLU A 250 5.07 2.08 12.24
CA GLU A 250 3.93 1.63 13.03
C GLU A 250 2.91 0.85 12.20
N LEU A 251 2.93 0.99 10.86
CA LEU A 251 2.05 0.22 10.00
C LEU A 251 2.35 -1.28 10.09
N ARG A 252 1.28 -2.05 9.99
CA ARG A 252 1.30 -3.52 10.01
C ARG A 252 0.50 -4.06 8.82
N PRO A 253 1.00 -3.92 7.57
CA PRO A 253 0.26 -4.31 6.38
C PRO A 253 -0.16 -5.79 6.39
N LYS A 254 0.60 -6.70 7.02
CA LYS A 254 0.19 -8.11 7.16
C LYS A 254 -1.02 -8.25 8.09
N THR A 255 -1.07 -7.49 9.18
CA THR A 255 -2.23 -7.45 10.08
C THR A 255 -3.45 -6.84 9.38
N ALA A 256 -3.26 -5.73 8.66
CA ALA A 256 -4.31 -5.08 7.87
C ALA A 256 -4.89 -6.03 6.81
N GLY A 257 -4.02 -6.76 6.09
CA GLY A 257 -4.43 -7.72 5.07
C GLY A 257 -5.26 -8.87 5.65
N ARG A 258 -4.91 -9.35 6.84
CA ARG A 258 -5.73 -10.36 7.55
C ARG A 258 -7.11 -9.83 7.93
N ARG A 259 -7.23 -8.61 8.44
CA ARG A 259 -8.54 -8.01 8.74
C ARG A 259 -9.37 -7.79 7.48
N ALA A 260 -8.74 -7.41 6.38
CA ALA A 260 -9.39 -7.34 5.07
C ALA A 260 -9.90 -8.72 4.63
N VAL A 261 -9.12 -9.79 4.81
CA VAL A 261 -9.59 -11.16 4.57
C VAL A 261 -10.79 -11.52 5.42
N GLU A 262 -10.80 -11.22 6.73
CA GLU A 262 -11.96 -11.49 7.59
C GLU A 262 -13.22 -10.77 7.10
N TYR A 263 -13.06 -9.53 6.64
CA TYR A 263 -14.15 -8.79 6.00
C TYR A 263 -14.69 -9.53 4.77
N TYR A 264 -13.80 -9.97 3.85
CA TYR A 264 -14.20 -10.69 2.64
C TYR A 264 -14.79 -12.07 2.95
N ARG A 265 -14.26 -12.79 3.92
CA ARG A 265 -14.80 -14.08 4.40
C ARG A 265 -16.24 -13.91 4.90
N ALA A 266 -16.50 -12.84 5.66
CA ALA A 266 -17.85 -12.54 6.15
C ALA A 266 -18.81 -12.08 5.04
N ALA A 267 -18.33 -11.27 4.09
CA ALA A 267 -19.14 -10.73 3.01
C ALA A 267 -19.42 -11.74 1.88
N TYR A 268 -18.54 -12.73 1.67
CA TYR A 268 -18.59 -13.70 0.58
C TYR A 268 -18.38 -15.14 1.08
N PRO A 269 -19.22 -15.66 2.00
CA PRO A 269 -19.00 -16.97 2.61
C PRO A 269 -19.02 -18.11 1.59
N ASP A 270 -19.84 -18.01 0.54
CA ASP A 270 -19.92 -19.02 -0.52
C ASP A 270 -18.64 -19.11 -1.37
N THR A 271 -17.83 -18.04 -1.41
CA THR A 271 -16.51 -18.04 -2.05
C THR A 271 -15.46 -18.69 -1.14
N PHE A 272 -15.45 -18.39 0.17
CA PHE A 272 -14.42 -18.88 1.09
C PHE A 272 -14.64 -20.34 1.54
N ARG A 273 -15.89 -20.70 1.84
CA ARG A 273 -16.23 -21.99 2.45
C ARG A 273 -15.79 -23.21 1.64
N PRO A 274 -15.90 -23.26 0.30
CA PRO A 274 -15.43 -24.40 -0.48
C PRO A 274 -13.93 -24.67 -0.30
N HIS A 275 -13.13 -23.60 -0.24
CA HIS A 275 -11.70 -23.68 0.00
C HIS A 275 -11.42 -24.17 1.43
N GLU A 276 -12.08 -23.62 2.44
CA GLU A 276 -11.92 -24.06 3.84
C GLU A 276 -12.25 -25.55 4.02
N GLN A 277 -13.40 -26.00 3.48
CA GLN A 277 -13.78 -27.41 3.49
C GLN A 277 -12.79 -28.31 2.74
N GLN A 278 -12.15 -27.80 1.69
CA GLN A 278 -11.10 -28.53 0.99
C GLN A 278 -9.88 -28.71 1.89
N ALA A 279 -9.43 -27.67 2.58
CA ALA A 279 -8.31 -27.74 3.51
C ALA A 279 -8.60 -28.67 4.69
N GLU A 280 -9.82 -28.65 5.24
CA GLU A 280 -10.27 -29.58 6.29
C GLU A 280 -10.19 -31.05 5.85
N ARG A 281 -10.73 -31.37 4.65
CA ARG A 281 -10.69 -32.73 4.10
C ARG A 281 -9.28 -33.25 3.85
N GLU A 282 -8.36 -32.34 3.55
CA GLU A 282 -6.96 -32.67 3.29
C GLU A 282 -6.13 -32.79 4.57
N ALA A 283 -6.64 -32.33 5.72
CA ALA A 283 -6.04 -32.49 7.04
C ALA A 283 -4.55 -32.10 7.09
N GLY A 284 -4.18 -31.01 6.40
CA GLY A 284 -2.79 -30.51 6.36
C GLY A 284 -1.82 -31.39 5.55
N GLN A 285 -2.30 -32.35 4.76
CA GLN A 285 -1.45 -33.27 3.98
C GLN A 285 -1.08 -32.75 2.58
N VAL A 286 -1.58 -31.58 2.18
CA VAL A 286 -1.35 -31.01 0.84
C VAL A 286 -0.59 -29.71 0.95
N PHE A 287 0.60 -29.67 0.34
CA PHE A 287 1.37 -28.44 0.20
C PHE A 287 0.86 -27.67 -1.01
N ARG A 288 0.40 -26.43 -0.81
CA ARG A 288 -0.22 -25.63 -1.87
C ARG A 288 0.68 -24.49 -2.34
N VAL A 289 0.86 -24.39 -3.64
CA VAL A 289 1.64 -23.33 -4.30
C VAL A 289 0.74 -22.56 -5.26
N ALA A 290 0.58 -21.26 -5.02
CA ALA A 290 -0.20 -20.38 -5.86
C ALA A 290 0.73 -19.52 -6.73
N PHE A 291 0.54 -19.56 -8.05
CA PHE A 291 1.29 -18.74 -9.00
C PHE A 291 0.43 -17.55 -9.46
N MET A 292 1.00 -16.36 -9.44
CA MET A 292 0.39 -15.16 -10.03
C MET A 292 1.19 -14.75 -11.27
N ALA A 293 0.76 -15.23 -12.43
CA ALA A 293 1.42 -14.88 -13.68
C ALA A 293 0.99 -13.51 -14.18
N ARG A 294 1.95 -12.73 -14.69
CA ARG A 294 1.70 -11.50 -15.43
C ARG A 294 1.66 -11.81 -16.92
N SER A 295 0.73 -11.20 -17.65
CA SER A 295 0.56 -11.43 -19.09
C SER A 295 1.20 -10.34 -19.96
N LYS A 296 1.50 -9.16 -19.40
CA LYS A 296 1.95 -7.99 -20.17
C LYS A 296 3.42 -7.63 -19.93
N LEU A 297 3.86 -7.56 -18.68
CA LEU A 297 5.21 -7.14 -18.30
C LEU A 297 5.72 -8.05 -17.20
N ARG A 298 7.02 -8.34 -17.16
CA ARG A 298 7.61 -9.22 -16.14
C ARG A 298 6.91 -10.57 -16.12
N ALA A 299 6.71 -11.17 -17.29
CA ALA A 299 6.02 -12.45 -17.40
C ALA A 299 6.95 -13.60 -17.02
N ILE A 300 6.38 -14.67 -16.45
CA ILE A 300 7.05 -15.97 -16.37
C ILE A 300 6.70 -16.71 -17.67
N VAL A 301 7.59 -16.69 -18.66
CA VAL A 301 7.26 -17.12 -20.03
C VAL A 301 6.96 -18.62 -20.13
N ASN A 302 7.53 -19.41 -19.22
CA ASN A 302 7.37 -20.86 -19.12
C ASN A 302 6.47 -21.26 -17.92
N VAL A 303 5.57 -20.38 -17.46
CA VAL A 303 4.74 -20.65 -16.26
C VAL A 303 3.96 -21.96 -16.33
N LYS A 304 3.53 -22.37 -17.52
CA LYS A 304 2.82 -23.64 -17.71
C LYS A 304 3.72 -24.84 -17.42
N ASP A 305 4.95 -24.83 -17.92
CA ASP A 305 5.90 -25.93 -17.72
C ASP A 305 6.30 -26.01 -16.24
N VAL A 306 6.59 -24.85 -15.63
CA VAL A 306 6.88 -24.73 -14.19
C VAL A 306 5.73 -25.26 -13.34
N LEU A 307 4.47 -24.96 -13.70
CA LEU A 307 3.29 -25.44 -12.99
C LEU A 307 3.17 -26.97 -13.08
N GLU A 308 3.45 -27.55 -14.25
CA GLU A 308 3.42 -29.00 -14.44
C GLU A 308 4.56 -29.72 -13.70
N GLU A 309 5.73 -29.11 -13.60
CA GLU A 309 6.82 -29.61 -12.74
C GLU A 309 6.48 -29.49 -11.26
N CYS A 310 5.87 -28.38 -10.84
CA CYS A 310 5.39 -28.17 -9.49
C CYS A 310 4.40 -29.24 -9.03
N LYS A 311 3.46 -29.65 -9.89
CA LYS A 311 2.50 -30.73 -9.59
C LYS A 311 3.16 -32.10 -9.41
N LYS A 312 4.35 -32.31 -10.01
CA LYS A 312 5.13 -33.55 -9.89
C LYS A 312 6.08 -33.53 -8.71
N TRP A 313 6.38 -32.36 -8.16
CA TRP A 313 7.26 -32.21 -7.02
C TRP A 313 6.64 -32.83 -5.77
N VAL A 314 7.43 -33.67 -5.09
CA VAL A 314 7.03 -34.36 -3.87
C VAL A 314 7.63 -33.62 -2.68
N PRO A 315 6.81 -33.22 -1.68
CA PRO A 315 7.34 -32.59 -0.48
C PRO A 315 8.35 -33.48 0.24
N PRO A 316 9.33 -32.91 0.96
CA PRO A 316 10.31 -33.69 1.71
C PRO A 316 9.62 -34.65 2.70
N ALA A 317 10.17 -35.87 2.83
CA ALA A 317 9.57 -36.94 3.62
C ALA A 317 9.46 -36.61 5.13
N ASP A 318 10.28 -35.67 5.60
CA ASP A 318 10.31 -35.12 6.96
C ASP A 318 9.23 -34.06 7.24
N THR A 319 8.34 -33.79 6.27
CA THR A 319 7.23 -32.82 6.41
C THR A 319 5.87 -33.53 6.58
N PRO A 320 4.84 -32.85 7.11
CA PRO A 320 3.49 -33.42 7.19
C PRO A 320 2.85 -33.63 5.80
N PHE A 321 3.33 -32.92 4.78
CA PHE A 321 2.76 -32.94 3.44
C PHE A 321 3.07 -34.25 2.69
N LYS A 322 2.08 -34.75 1.95
CA LYS A 322 2.13 -36.01 1.19
C LYS A 322 2.04 -35.80 -0.31
N ARG A 323 1.52 -34.66 -0.75
CA ARG A 323 1.44 -34.25 -2.15
C ARG A 323 1.46 -32.73 -2.26
N THR A 324 1.67 -32.28 -3.49
CA THR A 324 1.66 -30.86 -3.84
C THR A 324 0.45 -30.56 -4.71
N ASP A 325 -0.17 -29.41 -4.50
CA ASP A 325 -1.20 -28.86 -5.36
C ASP A 325 -0.73 -27.47 -5.82
N CYS A 326 -0.55 -27.31 -7.14
CA CYS A 326 -0.05 -26.08 -7.72
C CYS A 326 -1.10 -25.47 -8.63
N VAL A 327 -1.47 -24.23 -8.35
CA VAL A 327 -2.56 -23.51 -9.02
C VAL A 327 -2.04 -22.22 -9.66
N LEU A 328 -2.59 -21.89 -10.82
CA LEU A 328 -2.41 -20.58 -11.43
C LEU A 328 -3.60 -19.71 -11.04
N LEU A 329 -3.33 -18.64 -10.30
CA LEU A 329 -4.33 -17.66 -9.92
C LEU A 329 -4.79 -16.86 -11.15
N PRO A 330 -6.04 -16.37 -11.14
CA PRO A 330 -6.51 -15.47 -12.18
C PRO A 330 -5.77 -14.12 -12.10
N ASP A 331 -5.95 -13.29 -13.12
CA ASP A 331 -5.21 -12.05 -13.39
C ASP A 331 -5.41 -10.88 -12.39
N GLY A 332 -6.14 -11.08 -11.30
CA GLY A 332 -6.35 -10.04 -10.28
C GLY A 332 -7.28 -8.91 -10.69
N THR A 333 -8.29 -9.20 -11.51
CA THR A 333 -9.38 -8.24 -11.79
C THR A 333 -10.21 -7.96 -10.53
N PRO A 334 -10.91 -6.81 -10.47
CA PRO A 334 -11.77 -6.48 -9.34
C PRO A 334 -12.84 -7.55 -9.05
N ASP A 335 -13.30 -8.25 -10.09
CA ASP A 335 -14.37 -9.25 -9.99
C ASP A 335 -13.88 -10.57 -9.39
N ASN A 336 -12.59 -10.89 -9.50
CA ASN A 336 -12.00 -12.12 -8.95
C ASN A 336 -11.19 -11.90 -7.66
N PHE A 337 -11.24 -10.69 -7.09
CA PHE A 337 -10.46 -10.34 -5.90
C PHE A 337 -10.76 -11.25 -4.71
N ALA A 338 -12.05 -11.42 -4.36
CA ALA A 338 -12.45 -12.29 -3.25
C ALA A 338 -12.07 -13.76 -3.48
N ASP A 339 -12.18 -14.25 -4.73
CA ASP A 339 -11.79 -15.62 -5.10
C ASP A 339 -10.28 -15.84 -4.94
N ILE A 340 -9.46 -14.84 -5.29
CA ILE A 340 -8.01 -14.88 -5.07
C ILE A 340 -7.72 -14.93 -3.57
N LEU A 341 -8.35 -14.05 -2.77
CA LEU A 341 -8.12 -14.04 -1.33
C LEU A 341 -8.49 -15.39 -0.69
N ALA A 342 -9.63 -15.98 -1.10
CA ALA A 342 -10.07 -17.28 -0.63
C ALA A 342 -9.11 -18.42 -1.00
N GLN A 343 -8.58 -18.42 -2.23
CA GLN A 343 -7.55 -19.39 -2.64
C GLN A 343 -6.25 -19.23 -1.84
N LEU A 344 -5.83 -17.98 -1.58
CA LEU A 344 -4.62 -17.68 -0.82
C LEU A 344 -4.71 -18.10 0.64
N GLN A 345 -5.91 -18.21 1.23
CA GLN A 345 -6.07 -18.69 2.61
C GLN A 345 -5.61 -20.13 2.83
N ASN A 346 -5.47 -20.90 1.76
CA ASN A 346 -5.01 -22.29 1.81
C ASN A 346 -3.64 -22.49 1.15
N ALA A 347 -3.07 -21.43 0.57
CA ALA A 347 -1.76 -21.47 -0.06
C ALA A 347 -0.66 -21.40 1.01
N HIS A 348 0.39 -22.21 0.82
CA HIS A 348 1.58 -22.17 1.67
C HIS A 348 2.64 -21.26 1.04
N ILE A 349 2.65 -21.18 -0.28
CA ILE A 349 3.54 -20.31 -1.06
C ILE A 349 2.73 -19.54 -2.08
N PHE A 350 3.05 -18.26 -2.19
CA PHE A 350 2.66 -17.40 -3.30
C PHE A 350 3.90 -17.06 -4.14
N VAL A 351 3.88 -17.42 -5.43
CA VAL A 351 4.95 -17.18 -6.39
C VAL A 351 4.51 -16.09 -7.36
N GLY A 352 5.30 -15.02 -7.44
CA GLY A 352 5.00 -13.90 -8.32
C GLY A 352 6.28 -13.20 -8.80
N THR A 353 6.24 -12.63 -10.01
CA THR A 353 7.31 -11.72 -10.43
C THR A 353 7.20 -10.40 -9.70
N HIS A 354 8.34 -9.74 -9.49
CA HIS A 354 8.39 -8.47 -8.77
C HIS A 354 7.34 -7.48 -9.27
N GLY A 355 6.57 -6.88 -8.36
CA GLY A 355 5.56 -5.87 -8.70
C GLY A 355 4.42 -5.78 -7.71
N SER A 356 3.43 -4.98 -8.04
CA SER A 356 2.26 -4.72 -7.17
C SER A 356 1.46 -5.95 -6.82
N HIS A 357 1.42 -6.97 -7.69
CA HIS A 357 0.68 -8.21 -7.40
C HIS A 357 1.30 -8.98 -6.23
N ASN A 358 2.58 -8.77 -5.90
CA ASN A 358 3.18 -9.36 -4.72
C ASN A 358 2.54 -8.86 -3.42
N SER A 359 1.79 -7.76 -3.44
CA SER A 359 1.02 -7.30 -2.28
C SER A 359 -0.09 -8.26 -1.86
N TYR A 360 -0.50 -9.22 -2.71
CA TYR A 360 -1.40 -10.31 -2.29
C TYR A 360 -0.83 -11.15 -1.15
N GLN A 361 0.49 -11.16 -0.96
CA GLN A 361 1.14 -11.83 0.18
C GLN A 361 0.69 -11.29 1.53
N PHE A 362 0.33 -10.00 1.64
CA PHE A 362 -0.12 -9.40 2.91
C PHE A 362 -1.45 -9.98 3.40
N PHE A 363 -2.18 -10.66 2.54
CA PHE A 363 -3.46 -11.30 2.85
C PHE A 363 -3.31 -12.80 3.16
N MET A 364 -2.10 -13.35 3.08
CA MET A 364 -1.86 -14.76 3.40
C MET A 364 -1.88 -15.02 4.92
N PRO A 365 -2.26 -16.24 5.35
CA PRO A 365 -2.23 -16.60 6.76
C PRO A 365 -0.78 -16.72 7.30
N PRO A 366 -0.59 -16.83 8.63
CA PRO A 366 0.71 -17.21 9.19
C PRO A 366 1.19 -18.57 8.67
N GLY A 367 2.50 -18.77 8.65
CA GLY A 367 3.14 -20.00 8.20
C GLY A 367 3.38 -20.06 6.68
N THR A 368 3.16 -18.96 5.96
CA THR A 368 3.27 -18.91 4.49
C THR A 368 4.48 -18.13 4.02
N ALA A 369 4.74 -18.16 2.70
CA ALA A 369 5.82 -17.38 2.11
C ALA A 369 5.48 -16.72 0.76
N LEU A 370 6.05 -15.55 0.51
CA LEU A 370 6.21 -14.98 -0.83
C LEU A 370 7.53 -15.49 -1.43
N VAL A 371 7.48 -16.01 -2.65
CA VAL A 371 8.64 -16.22 -3.51
C VAL A 371 8.57 -15.21 -4.65
N GLU A 372 9.37 -14.16 -4.54
CA GLU A 372 9.47 -13.11 -5.55
C GLU A 372 10.52 -13.45 -6.61
N ILE A 373 10.11 -13.40 -7.87
CA ILE A 373 10.96 -13.65 -9.03
C ILE A 373 11.41 -12.32 -9.65
N LEU A 374 12.71 -12.15 -9.85
CA LEU A 374 13.31 -10.99 -10.50
C LEU A 374 14.09 -11.42 -11.74
N ALA A 375 14.17 -10.53 -12.71
CA ALA A 375 15.07 -10.67 -13.85
C ALA A 375 16.52 -10.37 -13.45
N TRP A 376 17.47 -10.88 -14.25
CA TRP A 376 18.86 -10.46 -14.16
C TRP A 376 18.98 -8.95 -14.34
N ASN A 377 19.79 -8.27 -13.52
CA ASN A 377 19.98 -6.82 -13.60
C ASN A 377 18.69 -5.99 -13.43
N PHE A 378 17.73 -6.49 -12.63
CA PHE A 378 16.45 -5.85 -12.36
C PHE A 378 16.56 -4.36 -11.97
N HIS A 379 17.62 -3.97 -11.26
CA HIS A 379 17.79 -2.61 -10.76
C HIS A 379 18.36 -1.61 -11.78
N GLY A 380 18.80 -2.08 -12.95
CA GLY A 380 19.59 -1.32 -13.89
C GLY A 380 20.93 -0.86 -13.30
N GLU A 381 21.57 0.12 -13.96
CA GLU A 381 22.90 0.62 -13.60
C GLU A 381 22.95 1.38 -12.26
N HIS A 382 21.80 1.86 -11.77
CA HIS A 382 21.72 2.80 -10.63
C HIS A 382 20.95 2.27 -9.43
N CYS A 383 20.62 0.98 -9.39
CA CYS A 383 20.12 0.33 -8.19
C CYS A 383 18.90 1.00 -7.56
N THR A 384 17.81 1.02 -8.33
CA THR A 384 16.63 1.80 -7.95
C THR A 384 15.89 1.23 -6.73
N PHE A 385 15.19 2.12 -6.03
CA PHE A 385 14.37 1.84 -4.84
C PHE A 385 13.32 0.73 -5.04
N ALA A 386 12.92 0.46 -6.28
CA ALA A 386 11.86 -0.48 -6.61
C ALA A 386 12.12 -1.88 -6.01
N ASP A 387 13.38 -2.23 -5.76
CA ASP A 387 13.75 -3.53 -5.21
C ASP A 387 13.62 -3.67 -3.70
N GLN A 388 13.69 -2.57 -2.94
CA GLN A 388 13.96 -2.67 -1.51
C GLN A 388 12.67 -2.82 -0.67
N TYR A 389 11.54 -2.28 -1.14
CA TYR A 389 10.38 -2.06 -0.28
C TYR A 389 9.73 -3.34 0.26
N TYR A 390 9.65 -4.45 -0.49
CA TYR A 390 9.09 -5.69 0.06
C TYR A 390 9.98 -6.30 1.13
N LYS A 391 11.31 -6.28 0.92
CA LYS A 391 12.27 -6.72 1.94
C LYS A 391 12.10 -5.90 3.22
N ASP A 392 12.04 -4.57 3.09
CA ASP A 392 11.85 -3.67 4.24
C ASP A 392 10.57 -3.99 5.01
N TRP A 393 9.45 -4.26 4.32
CA TRP A 393 8.20 -4.63 4.99
C TRP A 393 8.28 -5.95 5.75
N TYR A 394 9.03 -6.93 5.25
CA TYR A 394 9.23 -8.17 5.99
C TYR A 394 10.14 -7.99 7.21
N GLU A 395 11.09 -7.06 7.15
CA GLU A 395 11.96 -6.72 8.27
C GLU A 395 11.22 -5.91 9.34
N LEU A 396 10.38 -4.95 8.92
CA LEU A 396 9.63 -4.02 9.76
C LEU A 396 8.34 -4.64 10.34
N ASP A 397 7.57 -5.37 9.54
CA ASP A 397 6.30 -5.98 9.97
C ASP A 397 6.46 -7.48 10.27
N ARG A 398 6.73 -7.75 11.56
CA ARG A 398 6.78 -9.11 12.14
C ARG A 398 5.47 -9.51 12.83
N SER A 399 4.38 -8.78 12.61
CA SER A 399 3.08 -9.07 13.26
C SER A 399 2.44 -10.39 12.80
N VAL A 400 2.87 -10.90 11.65
CA VAL A 400 2.43 -12.16 11.08
C VAL A 400 3.66 -12.94 10.63
N ASP A 401 3.75 -14.19 11.07
CA ASP A 401 4.83 -15.11 10.73
C ASP A 401 4.73 -15.53 9.25
N THR A 402 5.41 -14.79 8.39
CA THR A 402 5.52 -15.09 6.95
C THR A 402 6.96 -14.92 6.50
N ALA A 403 7.36 -15.73 5.52
CA ALA A 403 8.70 -15.67 4.93
C ALA A 403 8.71 -14.99 3.56
N TYR A 404 9.86 -14.44 3.20
CA TYR A 404 10.13 -13.80 1.92
C TYR A 404 11.38 -14.41 1.30
N PHE A 405 11.21 -14.99 0.11
CA PHE A 405 12.29 -15.53 -0.70
C PHE A 405 12.41 -14.71 -1.96
N ARG A 406 13.64 -14.40 -2.33
CA ARG A 406 13.98 -13.71 -3.57
C ARG A 406 14.71 -14.66 -4.48
N LEU A 407 14.20 -14.86 -5.69
CA LEU A 407 14.85 -15.65 -6.75
C LEU A 407 15.16 -14.73 -7.92
N VAL A 408 16.44 -14.54 -8.21
CA VAL A 408 16.89 -13.73 -9.34
C VAL A 408 17.28 -14.65 -10.48
N ALA A 409 16.67 -14.46 -11.64
CA ALA A 409 17.02 -15.20 -12.85
C ALA A 409 18.44 -14.84 -13.29
N ASP A 410 19.16 -15.81 -13.85
CA ASP A 410 20.42 -15.52 -14.52
C ASP A 410 20.17 -14.85 -15.89
N LYS A 411 21.25 -14.46 -16.55
CA LYS A 411 21.19 -13.78 -17.85
C LYS A 411 20.59 -14.66 -18.94
N GLN A 412 20.76 -15.98 -18.90
CA GLN A 412 20.23 -16.91 -19.90
C GLN A 412 18.73 -17.13 -19.75
N HIS A 413 18.22 -16.98 -18.53
CA HIS A 413 16.81 -17.10 -18.17
C HIS A 413 16.08 -15.76 -18.15
N THR A 414 16.78 -14.67 -18.48
CA THR A 414 16.20 -13.32 -18.58
C THR A 414 15.99 -12.96 -20.04
N LEU A 415 14.78 -12.55 -20.38
CA LEU A 415 14.34 -12.30 -21.74
C LEU A 415 13.90 -10.85 -21.88
N MET A 416 14.20 -10.24 -23.02
CA MET A 416 13.79 -8.85 -23.28
C MET A 416 12.28 -8.68 -23.09
N GLY A 417 11.90 -7.74 -22.23
CA GLY A 417 10.50 -7.37 -22.04
C GLY A 417 9.94 -6.60 -23.26
N PRO A 418 8.63 -6.34 -23.31
CA PRO A 418 8.03 -5.58 -24.42
C PRO A 418 8.63 -4.18 -24.62
N TYR A 419 8.99 -3.50 -23.53
CA TYR A 419 9.59 -2.16 -23.59
C TYR A 419 10.99 -2.18 -24.20
N GLU A 420 11.83 -3.12 -23.78
CA GLU A 420 13.18 -3.29 -24.32
C GLU A 420 13.13 -3.70 -25.80
N LYS A 421 12.24 -4.64 -26.16
CA LYS A 421 11.99 -5.05 -27.56
C LYS A 421 11.56 -3.86 -28.43
N ALA A 422 10.78 -2.94 -27.86
CA ALA A 422 10.29 -1.75 -28.56
C ALA A 422 11.25 -0.56 -28.50
N GLY A 423 12.35 -0.64 -27.74
CA GLY A 423 13.26 0.49 -27.50
C GLY A 423 12.58 1.69 -26.82
N LYS A 424 11.62 1.44 -25.93
CA LYS A 424 10.86 2.48 -25.21
C LYS A 424 11.17 2.48 -23.71
N GLY A 425 11.80 3.53 -23.20
CA GLY A 425 12.09 3.69 -21.77
C GLY A 425 13.57 3.92 -21.48
N SER A 426 13.94 3.81 -20.21
CA SER A 426 15.32 3.91 -19.73
C SER A 426 15.94 2.53 -19.52
N SER A 427 17.26 2.46 -19.31
CA SER A 427 17.95 1.21 -18.95
C SER A 427 17.38 0.54 -17.70
N VAL A 428 16.90 1.34 -16.74
CA VAL A 428 16.20 0.86 -15.53
C VAL A 428 14.90 0.16 -15.90
N VAL A 429 14.09 0.77 -16.78
CA VAL A 429 12.83 0.18 -17.23
C VAL A 429 13.08 -1.12 -17.98
N TYR A 430 14.12 -1.15 -18.82
CA TYR A 430 14.51 -2.36 -19.52
C TYR A 430 14.81 -3.49 -18.56
N GLY A 431 15.76 -3.33 -17.62
CA GLY A 431 16.09 -4.37 -16.63
C GLY A 431 14.92 -4.77 -15.74
N ARG A 432 14.12 -3.79 -15.29
CA ARG A 432 12.97 -4.02 -14.41
C ARG A 432 11.86 -4.83 -15.08
N ASP A 433 11.54 -4.52 -16.33
CA ASP A 433 10.37 -5.07 -17.02
C ASP A 433 10.69 -6.26 -17.96
N GLN A 434 11.87 -6.86 -17.82
CA GLN A 434 12.24 -8.09 -18.52
C GLN A 434 11.35 -9.27 -18.10
N ASP A 435 11.15 -10.18 -19.03
CA ASP A 435 10.47 -11.44 -18.78
C ASP A 435 11.48 -12.49 -18.26
N VAL A 436 10.98 -13.51 -17.56
CA VAL A 436 11.82 -14.56 -16.95
C VAL A 436 11.35 -15.94 -17.40
N ALA A 437 12.31 -16.80 -17.75
CA ALA A 437 12.11 -18.25 -17.81
C ALA A 437 12.51 -18.85 -16.46
N LEU A 438 11.53 -19.20 -15.62
CA LEU A 438 11.79 -19.65 -14.26
C LEU A 438 12.28 -21.10 -14.25
N ASP A 439 13.46 -21.34 -13.68
CA ASP A 439 13.99 -22.68 -13.42
C ASP A 439 13.28 -23.31 -12.22
N PHE A 440 12.59 -24.43 -12.45
CA PHE A 440 11.86 -25.11 -11.40
C PHE A 440 12.79 -25.71 -10.33
N SER A 441 13.99 -26.17 -10.71
CA SER A 441 14.93 -26.75 -9.74
C SER A 441 15.33 -25.77 -8.64
N THR A 442 15.35 -24.48 -8.98
CA THR A 442 15.57 -23.36 -8.07
C THR A 442 14.37 -23.12 -7.19
N LEU A 443 13.19 -22.98 -7.79
CA LEU A 443 11.94 -22.80 -7.06
C LEU A 443 11.74 -23.92 -6.03
N ALA A 444 11.99 -25.18 -6.41
CA ALA A 444 11.86 -26.36 -5.57
C ALA A 444 12.65 -26.26 -4.26
N LYS A 445 13.79 -25.57 -4.24
CA LYS A 445 14.56 -25.37 -3.01
C LYS A 445 13.84 -24.44 -2.03
N ALA A 446 13.20 -23.38 -2.53
CA ALA A 446 12.34 -22.53 -1.71
C ALA A 446 11.10 -23.30 -1.23
N LEU A 447 10.49 -24.12 -2.11
CA LEU A 447 9.37 -25.00 -1.72
C LEU A 447 9.74 -25.93 -0.57
N THR A 448 10.92 -26.57 -0.64
CA THR A 448 11.45 -27.45 0.41
C THR A 448 11.59 -26.74 1.75
N LYS A 449 12.15 -25.53 1.79
CA LYS A 449 12.33 -24.76 3.03
C LYS A 449 11.00 -24.43 3.69
N VAL A 450 10.06 -23.88 2.93
CA VAL A 450 8.74 -23.53 3.45
C VAL A 450 7.97 -24.77 3.90
N ALA A 451 8.05 -25.88 3.15
CA ALA A 451 7.41 -27.14 3.54
C ALA A 451 7.95 -27.69 4.87
N ARG A 452 9.20 -27.38 5.22
CA ARG A 452 9.82 -27.71 6.52
C ARG A 452 9.53 -26.69 7.62
N GLY A 453 8.83 -25.59 7.32
CA GLY A 453 8.64 -24.48 8.26
C GLY A 453 9.90 -23.65 8.50
N GLU A 454 10.88 -23.72 7.61
CA GLU A 454 12.10 -22.90 7.65
C GLU A 454 11.76 -21.48 7.13
N LEU A 455 10.94 -20.76 7.90
CA LEU A 455 10.41 -19.44 7.56
C LEU A 455 11.34 -18.29 7.97
N GLU A 456 12.46 -18.60 8.61
CA GLU A 456 13.40 -17.59 9.09
C GLU A 456 14.08 -16.84 7.93
N CYS A 457 13.61 -15.62 7.69
CA CYS A 457 14.31 -14.57 6.96
C CYS A 457 15.41 -13.96 7.85
N THR A 458 16.43 -14.73 8.26
CA THR A 458 17.60 -14.10 8.89
C THR A 458 18.41 -13.37 7.82
N PRO A 459 18.93 -12.16 8.08
CA PRO A 459 19.94 -11.49 7.23
C PRO A 459 21.07 -12.42 6.79
N GLN A 460 21.45 -13.37 7.65
CA GLN A 460 22.44 -14.40 7.36
C GLN A 460 21.98 -15.42 6.31
N ASN A 461 20.71 -15.87 6.36
CA ASN A 461 20.12 -16.70 5.31
C ASN A 461 20.02 -15.95 3.96
N PHE A 462 19.93 -14.62 4.00
CA PHE A 462 19.98 -13.81 2.78
C PHE A 462 21.34 -13.84 2.11
N GLU A 463 22.48 -13.99 2.77
CA GLU A 463 23.78 -13.89 2.09
C GLU A 463 24.32 -15.25 1.59
N GLU A 464 24.21 -16.30 2.40
CA GLU A 464 24.85 -17.59 2.09
C GLU A 464 23.97 -18.55 1.28
N GLN A 465 22.64 -18.32 1.27
CA GLN A 465 21.67 -19.23 0.65
C GLN A 465 20.86 -18.58 -0.49
N ARG A 466 21.40 -17.52 -1.14
CA ARG A 466 20.89 -17.01 -2.43
C ARG A 466 21.08 -18.07 -3.50
N LEU A 467 20.11 -18.96 -3.55
CA LEU A 467 19.97 -19.96 -4.58
C LEU A 467 19.53 -19.21 -5.84
N PHE A 468 20.54 -18.92 -6.66
CA PHE A 468 20.59 -18.06 -7.84
C PHE A 468 21.00 -16.61 -7.56
N PHE A 469 22.03 -16.24 -8.33
CA PHE A 469 23.05 -15.24 -8.05
C PHE A 469 22.44 -13.86 -7.93
N MET A 470 22.57 -13.28 -6.75
CA MET A 470 23.12 -11.94 -6.59
C MET A 470 23.17 -11.67 -5.09
N VAL A 471 24.33 -11.75 -4.43
CA VAL A 471 24.53 -11.21 -3.07
C VAL A 471 24.38 -9.68 -3.11
N ASP A 472 24.23 -8.97 -1.98
CA ASP A 472 23.92 -7.51 -2.04
C ASP A 472 24.97 -6.75 -2.86
N LYS A 473 26.22 -7.24 -2.86
CA LYS A 473 27.31 -6.77 -3.73
C LYS A 473 27.09 -6.95 -5.24
N ASP A 474 26.35 -7.98 -5.67
CA ASP A 474 26.03 -8.26 -7.07
C ASP A 474 24.71 -7.61 -7.48
N ILE A 475 23.78 -7.42 -6.53
CA ILE A 475 22.52 -6.65 -6.70
C ILE A 475 22.85 -5.22 -7.05
N CYS A 476 23.86 -4.66 -6.37
CA CYS A 476 24.24 -3.30 -6.60
C CYS A 476 25.70 -2.99 -6.25
N PRO A 477 26.62 -3.08 -7.22
CA PRO A 477 28.00 -2.63 -7.04
C PRO A 477 28.06 -1.14 -6.63
N ALA A 478 27.21 -0.31 -7.25
CA ALA A 478 27.13 1.12 -6.97
C ALA A 478 26.59 1.46 -5.57
N ALA A 479 25.73 0.64 -4.98
CA ALA A 479 25.21 0.83 -3.62
C ALA A 479 26.23 0.34 -2.61
N THR A 480 26.99 -0.70 -2.92
CA THR A 480 28.14 -1.08 -2.09
C THR A 480 29.15 0.07 -2.05
N GLU A 481 29.42 0.70 -3.19
CA GLU A 481 30.29 1.87 -3.27
C GLU A 481 29.69 3.13 -2.62
N PHE A 482 28.38 3.37 -2.79
CA PHE A 482 27.66 4.46 -2.12
C PHE A 482 27.57 4.28 -0.60
N LEU A 483 27.29 3.08 -0.12
CA LEU A 483 27.28 2.74 1.31
C LEU A 483 28.69 2.87 1.89
N LYS A 484 29.71 2.47 1.14
CA LYS A 484 31.10 2.70 1.50
C LYS A 484 31.43 4.20 1.58
N GLN A 485 30.97 5.00 0.62
CA GLN A 485 31.12 6.46 0.64
C GLN A 485 30.36 7.11 1.82
N GLN A 486 29.13 6.70 2.09
CA GLN A 486 28.34 7.14 3.26
C GLN A 486 29.03 6.80 4.58
N GLU A 487 29.58 5.58 4.68
CA GLU A 487 30.35 5.15 5.84
C GLU A 487 31.62 6.00 6.01
N GLU A 488 32.36 6.23 4.92
CA GLU A 488 33.55 7.07 4.90
C GLU A 488 33.20 8.52 5.30
N GLU A 489 32.12 9.10 4.79
CA GLU A 489 31.63 10.42 5.16
C GLU A 489 31.22 10.48 6.64
N ARG A 490 30.53 9.45 7.14
CA ARG A 490 30.12 9.37 8.55
C ARG A 490 31.33 9.27 9.47
N GLN A 491 32.32 8.47 9.11
CA GLN A 491 33.60 8.36 9.83
C GLN A 491 34.36 9.69 9.81
N GLN A 492 34.41 10.38 8.67
CA GLN A 492 35.03 11.70 8.55
C GLN A 492 34.31 12.76 9.42
N ARG A 493 32.97 12.72 9.49
CA ARG A 493 32.18 13.61 10.37
C ARG A 493 32.33 13.27 11.85
N ALA A 494 32.52 12.00 12.20
CA ALA A 494 32.71 11.55 13.57
C ALA A 494 34.14 11.81 14.08
N ALA A 495 35.14 11.82 13.20
CA ALA A 495 36.56 11.94 13.56
C ALA A 495 36.89 13.20 14.41
N PRO A 496 36.41 14.42 14.10
CA PRO A 496 36.66 15.59 14.94
C PRO A 496 36.05 15.46 16.34
N ARG A 497 34.90 14.79 16.45
CA ARG A 497 34.20 14.58 17.72
C ARG A 497 34.95 13.59 18.61
N GLN A 498 35.42 12.49 18.02
CA GLN A 498 36.28 11.51 18.70
C GLN A 498 37.64 12.11 19.07
N GLN A 499 38.25 12.93 18.21
CA GLN A 499 39.48 13.64 18.52
C GLN A 499 39.28 14.67 19.65
N ALA A 500 38.14 15.37 19.69
CA ALA A 500 37.80 16.28 20.77
C ALA A 500 37.57 15.56 22.10
N GLU A 501 36.91 14.39 22.09
CA GLU A 501 36.73 13.55 23.29
C GLU A 501 38.05 12.97 23.80
N GLN A 502 38.98 12.60 22.91
CA GLN A 502 40.32 12.13 23.28
C GLN A 502 41.27 13.26 23.71
N ALA A 503 41.07 14.47 23.18
CA ALA A 503 41.88 15.65 23.51
C ALA A 503 41.37 16.39 24.75
N GLN A 504 40.18 16.05 25.27
CA GLN A 504 39.80 16.48 26.61
C GLN A 504 40.80 15.85 27.58
N PRO A 505 41.64 16.65 28.26
CA PRO A 505 42.52 16.12 29.29
C PRO A 505 41.61 15.39 30.26
N GLN A 506 41.96 14.14 30.60
CA GLN A 506 41.33 13.44 31.72
C GLN A 506 41.31 14.44 32.86
N ARG A 507 40.13 15.01 33.14
CA ARG A 507 39.95 15.87 34.30
C ARG A 507 40.34 14.93 35.43
N ALA A 508 41.51 15.19 36.00
CA ALA A 508 41.96 14.52 37.21
C ALA A 508 40.73 14.54 38.11
N GLU A 509 40.24 13.34 38.46
CA GLU A 509 39.08 13.19 39.34
C GLU A 509 39.29 14.17 40.49
N GLU A 510 38.51 15.26 40.48
CA GLU A 510 38.52 16.18 41.61
C GLU A 510 38.19 15.31 42.81
N PRO A 511 39.04 15.30 43.85
CA PRO A 511 38.77 14.49 45.03
C PRO A 511 37.38 14.86 45.50
N GLN A 512 36.48 13.87 45.46
CA GLN A 512 35.09 14.03 45.88
C GLN A 512 35.12 14.69 47.25
N GLU A 513 34.68 15.95 47.33
CA GLU A 513 34.42 16.58 48.62
C GLU A 513 33.43 15.67 49.36
N PRO A 514 33.69 15.38 50.65
CA PRO A 514 32.85 14.49 51.42
C PRO A 514 31.42 15.03 51.38
N GLU A 515 30.56 14.21 50.80
CA GLU A 515 29.12 14.37 50.68
C GLU A 515 28.55 14.82 52.03
N GLN A 516 28.30 16.12 52.18
CA GLN A 516 27.54 16.61 53.31
C GLN A 516 26.12 16.08 53.16
N GLN A 517 25.81 15.05 53.93
CA GLN A 517 24.48 14.53 54.17
C GLN A 517 23.55 15.67 54.61
N LEU A 518 22.86 16.26 53.64
CA LEU A 518 21.68 17.08 53.90
C LEU A 518 20.57 16.14 54.38
N GLN A 519 20.35 16.18 55.69
CA GLN A 519 19.21 15.54 56.33
C GLN A 519 17.90 16.02 55.69
N PRO A 520 16.93 15.13 55.44
CA PRO A 520 15.62 15.52 54.96
C PRO A 520 14.88 16.28 56.07
N ALA A 521 14.53 17.54 55.78
CA ALA A 521 13.65 18.33 56.61
C ALA A 521 12.23 17.73 56.56
N GLU A 522 11.75 17.32 57.73
CA GLU A 522 10.33 17.07 58.00
C GLU A 522 9.49 18.28 57.58
N GLN A 523 8.50 18.07 56.72
CA GLN A 523 7.35 18.96 56.61
C GLN A 523 6.07 18.18 56.89
N ALA A 524 5.51 18.49 58.05
CA ALA A 524 4.21 18.08 58.51
C ALA A 524 3.10 19.00 57.95
N GLN A 525 1.97 18.35 57.62
CA GLN A 525 0.58 18.78 57.84
C GLN A 525 0.08 20.14 57.33
N GLN A 526 -0.90 20.06 56.41
CA GLN A 526 -2.23 20.68 56.43
C GLN A 526 -3.03 19.98 55.30
N GLY A 527 -4.16 19.32 55.49
CA GLY A 527 -5.38 19.73 56.19
C GLY A 527 -6.37 20.27 55.13
N GLY A 528 -7.20 19.42 54.53
CA GLY A 528 -8.18 19.82 53.50
C GLY A 528 -9.38 18.89 53.44
N GLU A 529 -10.55 19.48 53.66
CA GLU A 529 -11.86 18.91 54.00
C GLU A 529 -12.56 18.07 52.90
N GLN A 530 -13.37 17.11 53.33
CA GLN A 530 -14.41 16.43 52.54
C GLN A 530 -15.71 17.25 52.55
N PRO A 531 -16.45 17.36 51.43
CA PRO A 531 -17.85 17.73 51.45
C PRO A 531 -18.77 16.49 51.52
N GLN A 532 -19.70 16.55 52.48
CA GLN A 532 -20.84 15.63 52.63
C GLN A 532 -21.82 15.78 51.45
N GLN A 533 -22.35 14.65 50.98
CA GLN A 533 -23.58 14.58 50.18
C GLN A 533 -24.81 14.57 51.10
N PRO A 534 -25.93 15.22 50.74
CA PRO A 534 -27.23 14.88 51.28
C PRO A 534 -28.04 14.01 50.31
N ALA A 535 -28.92 13.22 50.91
CA ALA A 535 -29.95 12.39 50.29
C ALA A 535 -31.06 13.20 49.61
#